data_AF-A0A7H9DLQ0-F1
#
_entry.id   AF-A0A7H9DLQ0-F1
#
_cell.length_a   1.000
_cell.length_b   1.000
_cell.length_c   1.000
_cell.angle_alpha   90.00
_cell.angle_beta   90.00
_cell.angle_gamma   90.00
#
_symmetry.space_group_name_H-M   'P 1'
#
loop_
_entity.id
_entity.type
_entity.pdbx_description
1 polymer ?
#
loop_
_entity_poly.entity_id
_entity_poly.type
_entity_poly.pdbx_seq_one_letter_code
_entity_poly.pdbx_strand_id
1 'polypeptide(L)'
;MEMKFGSVKAFSEDIGLAYTTVRSILERGVFNAKVENVLKICKGLNIKLEQILDFEQPEQDTLAAHLEGDYTQEELDEILEYTEFVKQKHRKQ
;
A
#
# COMPACT_ATOMS: atom_id res chain seq x y z
N MET A 1 -8.44 -4.52 -12.52
CA MET A 1 -8.07 -3.51 -13.53
C MET A 1 -9.28 -3.06 -14.35
N GLU A 2 -10.19 -3.97 -14.73
CA GLU A 2 -11.45 -3.61 -15.39
C GLU A 2 -12.36 -2.67 -14.56
N MET A 3 -12.42 -2.83 -13.23
CA MET A 3 -13.28 -1.98 -12.38
C MET A 3 -12.80 -0.53 -12.20
N LYS A 4 -11.54 -0.18 -12.49
CA LYS A 4 -10.99 1.17 -12.24
C LYS A 4 -10.63 1.95 -13.50
N PHE A 5 -10.19 1.27 -14.57
CA PHE A 5 -9.74 1.92 -15.81
C PHE A 5 -10.36 1.34 -17.08
N GLY A 6 -11.13 0.24 -17.01
CA GLY A 6 -11.79 -0.39 -18.16
C GLY A 6 -10.86 -1.08 -19.18
N SER A 7 -9.65 -0.58 -19.42
CA SER A 7 -8.65 -1.19 -20.31
C SER A 7 -7.20 -0.84 -19.94
N VAL A 8 -6.24 -1.65 -20.38
CA VAL A 8 -4.80 -1.37 -20.20
C VAL A 8 -4.37 -0.10 -20.94
N LYS A 9 -5.04 0.24 -22.06
CA LYS A 9 -4.76 1.46 -22.82
C LYS A 9 -5.14 2.71 -22.03
N ALA A 10 -6.37 2.76 -21.49
CA ALA A 10 -6.82 3.87 -20.67
C ALA A 10 -5.94 4.03 -19.42
N PHE A 11 -5.56 2.92 -18.78
CA PHE A 11 -4.62 2.95 -17.66
C PHE A 11 -3.25 3.52 -18.05
N SER A 12 -2.72 3.16 -19.22
CA SER A 12 -1.43 3.68 -19.68
C SER A 12 -1.44 5.19 -19.93
N GLU A 13 -2.54 5.71 -20.46
CA GLU A 13 -2.74 7.15 -20.67
C GLU A 13 -2.82 7.90 -19.34
N ASP A 14 -3.55 7.36 -18.35
CA ASP A 14 -3.70 7.94 -17.00
C ASP A 14 -2.35 8.06 -16.27
N ILE A 15 -1.52 7.01 -16.31
CA ILE A 15 -0.20 7.03 -15.65
C ILE A 15 0.91 7.68 -16.50
N GLY A 16 0.58 8.20 -17.68
CA GLY A 16 1.53 8.85 -18.58
C GLY A 16 2.63 7.93 -19.13
N LEU A 17 2.31 6.65 -19.38
CA LEU A 17 3.21 5.67 -19.97
C LEU A 17 2.68 5.18 -21.32
N ALA A 18 3.59 4.81 -22.23
CA ALA A 18 3.17 4.21 -23.49
C ALA A 18 2.48 2.86 -23.26
N TYR A 19 1.38 2.61 -23.97
CA TYR A 19 0.63 1.35 -23.90
C TYR A 19 1.52 0.11 -24.01
N THR A 20 2.46 0.11 -24.96
CA THR A 20 3.39 -1.00 -25.19
C THR A 20 4.34 -1.22 -24.02
N THR A 21 4.76 -0.16 -23.33
CA THR A 21 5.58 -0.24 -22.12
C THR A 21 4.80 -0.90 -21.00
N VAL A 22 3.59 -0.41 -20.70
CA VAL A 22 2.74 -0.99 -19.66
C VAL A 22 2.45 -2.46 -19.95
N ARG A 23 2.02 -2.76 -21.18
CA ARG A 23 1.76 -4.13 -21.64
C ARG A 23 2.98 -5.03 -21.46
N SER A 24 4.17 -4.60 -21.87
CA SER A 24 5.39 -5.41 -21.74
C SER A 24 5.78 -5.68 -20.29
N ILE A 25 5.57 -4.72 -19.39
CA ILE A 25 5.89 -4.86 -17.96
C ILE A 25 4.91 -5.83 -17.30
N LEU A 26 3.63 -5.76 -17.66
CA LEU A 26 2.62 -6.68 -17.17
C LEU A 26 2.82 -8.11 -17.69
N GLU A 27 3.28 -8.29 -18.93
CA GLU A 27 3.52 -9.62 -19.53
C GLU A 27 4.83 -10.27 -19.05
N ARG A 28 5.92 -9.49 -18.93
CA ARG A 28 7.26 -10.02 -18.61
C ARG A 28 7.64 -9.88 -17.14
N GLY A 29 6.85 -9.16 -16.36
CA GLY A 29 7.14 -8.82 -14.97
C GLY A 29 7.95 -7.53 -14.79
N VAL A 30 7.92 -7.02 -13.56
CA VAL A 30 8.49 -5.70 -13.18
C VAL A 30 10.00 -5.70 -13.00
N PHE A 31 10.64 -6.87 -12.83
CA PHE A 31 12.07 -6.97 -12.51
C PHE A 31 13.00 -6.38 -13.58
N ASN A 32 12.60 -6.43 -14.84
CA ASN A 32 13.38 -5.89 -15.96
C ASN A 32 12.95 -4.47 -16.37
N ALA A 33 12.03 -3.86 -15.63
CA ALA A 33 11.52 -2.53 -15.90
C ALA A 33 12.34 -1.46 -15.17
N LYS A 34 12.38 -0.24 -15.73
CA LYS A 34 12.93 0.91 -15.00
C LYS A 34 12.10 1.17 -13.75
N VAL A 35 12.76 1.36 -12.60
CA VAL A 35 12.12 1.63 -11.31
C VAL A 35 11.10 2.78 -11.39
N GLU A 36 11.40 3.83 -12.16
CA GLU A 36 10.47 4.94 -12.40
C GLU A 36 9.13 4.48 -13.00
N ASN A 37 9.17 3.57 -13.98
CA ASN A 37 7.97 3.03 -14.62
C ASN A 37 7.19 2.13 -13.66
N VAL A 38 7.90 1.31 -12.87
CA VAL A 38 7.28 0.47 -11.85
C VAL A 38 6.56 1.33 -10.81
N LEU A 39 7.19 2.41 -10.35
CA LEU A 39 6.60 3.33 -9.38
C LEU A 39 5.34 4.04 -9.94
N LYS A 40 5.35 4.46 -11.21
CA LYS A 40 4.17 5.05 -11.86
C LYS A 40 3.00 4.05 -11.93
N ILE A 41 3.27 2.80 -12.30
CA ILE A 41 2.26 1.74 -12.32
C ILE A 41 1.72 1.46 -10.91
N CYS A 42 2.60 1.35 -9.91
CA CYS A 42 2.21 1.15 -8.51
C CYS A 42 1.29 2.27 -8.01
N LYS A 43 1.65 3.53 -8.27
CA LYS A 43 0.83 4.70 -7.92
C LYS A 43 -0.53 4.67 -8.60
N GLY A 44 -0.60 4.39 -9.90
CA GLY A 44 -1.87 4.30 -10.61
C GLY A 44 -2.79 3.19 -10.09
N LEU A 45 -2.21 2.07 -9.64
CA LEU A 45 -2.96 0.96 -9.04
C LEU A 45 -3.23 1.13 -7.54
N ASN A 46 -2.64 2.14 -6.90
CA ASN A 46 -2.65 2.33 -5.45
C ASN A 46 -2.12 1.11 -4.69
N ILE A 47 -1.04 0.50 -5.21
CA ILE A 47 -0.34 -0.65 -4.63
C ILE A 47 1.04 -0.18 -4.19
N LYS A 48 1.53 -0.66 -3.06
CA LYS A 48 2.89 -0.39 -2.60
C LYS A 48 3.88 -1.33 -3.30
N LEU A 49 5.08 -0.83 -3.61
CA LEU A 49 6.10 -1.59 -4.34
C LEU A 49 6.48 -2.89 -3.59
N GLU A 50 6.49 -2.82 -2.26
CA GLU A 50 6.82 -3.93 -1.36
C GLU A 50 5.84 -5.09 -1.49
N GLN A 51 4.57 -4.82 -1.84
CA GLN A 51 3.54 -5.85 -2.05
C GLN A 51 3.76 -6.64 -3.35
N ILE A 52 4.54 -6.09 -4.29
CA ILE A 52 4.85 -6.73 -5.57
C ILE A 52 6.15 -7.54 -5.50
N LEU A 53 7.09 -7.08 -4.69
CA LEU A 53 8.44 -7.64 -4.64
C LEU A 53 8.57 -8.85 -3.71
N ASP A 54 7.47 -9.37 -3.18
CA ASP A 54 7.42 -10.52 -2.27
C ASP A 54 8.49 -10.42 -1.19
N PHE A 55 8.76 -9.19 -0.72
CA PHE A 55 9.48 -9.02 0.52
C PHE A 55 8.57 -9.65 1.56
N GLU A 56 8.99 -10.81 2.08
CA GLU A 56 8.41 -11.42 3.27
C GLU A 56 8.21 -10.29 4.26
N GLN A 57 6.97 -9.81 4.38
CA GLN A 57 6.66 -8.90 5.44
C GLN A 57 6.85 -9.74 6.69
N PRO A 58 7.70 -9.33 7.64
CA PRO A 58 7.73 -10.04 8.91
C PRO A 58 6.28 -10.14 9.36
N GLU A 59 5.81 -11.37 9.60
CA GLU A 59 4.47 -11.59 10.15
C GLU A 59 4.35 -10.65 11.34
N GLN A 60 3.53 -9.62 11.19
CA GLN A 60 3.30 -8.69 12.28
C GLN A 60 2.41 -9.46 13.24
N ASP A 61 3.01 -10.09 14.26
CA ASP A 61 2.30 -10.69 15.39
C ASP A 61 1.37 -9.68 16.10
N THR A 62 1.50 -8.39 15.76
CA THR A 62 0.68 -7.29 16.22
C THR A 62 -0.39 -6.91 15.19
N LEU A 63 -1.66 -7.06 15.57
CA LEU A 63 -2.78 -6.44 14.86
C LEU A 63 -2.62 -4.91 14.93
N ALA A 64 -2.44 -4.25 13.79
CA ALA A 64 -2.40 -2.79 13.73
C ALA A 64 -3.78 -2.22 14.09
N ALA A 65 -3.85 -1.33 15.09
CA ALA A 65 -5.05 -0.57 15.40
C ALA A 65 -5.10 0.68 14.52
N HIS A 66 -5.74 0.59 13.35
CA HIS A 66 -6.11 1.78 12.57
C HIS A 66 -7.37 2.38 13.17
N LEU A 67 -7.26 3.59 13.71
CA LEU A 67 -8.40 4.33 14.26
C LEU A 67 -9.05 5.11 13.10
N GLU A 68 -10.16 4.60 12.58
CA GLU A 68 -11.01 5.32 11.63
C GLU A 68 -12.10 6.07 12.40
N GLY A 69 -12.02 7.41 12.45
CA GLY A 69 -13.03 8.25 13.11
C GLY A 69 -12.63 9.72 13.20
N ASP A 70 -13.62 10.61 13.27
CA ASP A 70 -13.43 12.04 13.52
C ASP A 70 -13.23 12.29 15.02
N TYR A 71 -12.07 11.88 15.54
CA TYR A 71 -11.72 12.11 16.95
C TYR A 71 -11.24 13.54 17.17
N THR A 72 -11.69 14.14 18.26
CA THR A 72 -11.09 15.35 18.81
C THR A 72 -9.68 15.05 19.37
N GLN A 73 -8.89 16.10 19.63
CA GLN A 73 -7.54 15.92 20.16
C GLN A 73 -7.57 15.24 21.54
N GLU A 74 -8.56 15.60 22.36
CA GLU A 74 -8.76 15.04 23.70
C GLU A 74 -9.11 13.55 23.65
N GLU A 75 -9.98 13.13 22.73
CA GLU A 75 -10.33 11.72 22.54
C GLU A 75 -9.13 10.91 22.02
N LEU A 76 -8.30 11.51 21.16
CA LEU A 76 -7.08 10.86 20.66
C LEU A 76 -6.07 10.62 21.79
N ASP A 77 -5.92 11.60 22.68
CA ASP A 77 -5.02 11.52 23.84
C ASP A 77 -5.48 10.40 24.81
N GLU A 78 -6.78 10.27 25.06
CA GLU A 78 -7.35 9.19 25.89
C GLU A 78 -7.09 7.80 25.26
N ILE A 79 -7.30 7.68 23.95
CA ILE A 79 -7.03 6.43 23.24
C ILE A 79 -5.54 6.07 23.33
N LEU A 80 -4.65 7.04 23.14
CA LEU A 80 -3.21 6.82 23.26
C LEU A 80 -2.82 6.32 24.65
N GLU A 81 -3.31 6.96 25.71
CA GLU A 81 -3.06 6.55 27.09
C GLU A 81 -3.54 5.11 27.34
N TYR A 82 -4.73 4.75 26.85
CA TYR A 82 -5.24 3.38 26.97
C TYR A 82 -4.34 2.36 26.23
N THR A 83 -3.85 2.70 25.03
CA THR A 83 -2.95 1.78 24.30
C THR A 83 -1.61 1.58 25.03
N GLU A 84 -1.07 2.61 25.70
CA GLU A 84 0.14 2.49 26.51
C GLU A 84 -0.09 1.63 27.75
N PHE A 85 -1.23 1.80 28.41
CA PHE A 85 -1.62 0.98 29.55
C PHE A 85 -1.69 -0.51 29.18
N VAL A 86 -2.36 -0.86 28.07
CA VAL A 86 -2.46 -2.24 27.58
C VAL A 86 -1.08 -2.81 27.24
N LYS A 87 -0.21 -2.02 26.57
CA LYS A 87 1.18 -2.42 26.29
C LYS A 87 1.97 -2.68 27.57
N GLN A 88 1.81 -1.85 28.60
CA GLN A 88 2.51 -2.02 29.87
C GLN A 88 2.05 -3.29 30.62
N LYS A 89 0.76 -3.61 30.56
CA LYS A 89 0.20 -4.85 31.13
C LYS A 89 0.72 -6.09 30.43
N HIS A 90 0.84 -6.06 29.10
CA HIS A 90 1.40 -7.17 28.31
C HIS A 90 2.88 -7.45 28.63
N ARG A 91 3.70 -6.41 28.89
CA ARG A 91 5.13 -6.58 29.24
C ARG A 91 5.40 -7.12 30.64
N LYS A 92 4.39 -7.14 31.51
CA LYS A 92 4.49 -7.61 32.90
C LYS A 92 3.99 -9.05 33.09
N GLN A 93 3.46 -9.69 32.05
CA GLN A 93 3.23 -11.13 31.98
C GLN A 93 4.44 -11.82 31.36
#